data_AF-A0AAJ1WZC0-F1
#
_entry.id   AF-A0AAJ1WZC0-F1
#
_cell.length_a   1.000
_cell.length_b   1.000
_cell.length_c   1.000
_cell.angle_alpha   90.00
_cell.angle_beta   90.00
_cell.angle_gamma   90.00
#
_symmetry.space_group_name_H-M   'P 1'
#
loop_
_entity.id
_entity.type
_entity.pdbx_description
1 polymer ?
#
loop_
_entity_poly.entity_id
_entity_poly.type
_entity_poly.pdbx_seq_one_letter_code
_entity_poly.pdbx_strand_id
1 'polypeptide(L)'
;MAEPSHQRDDRLAPTNDLPESTDPTPVAAEREPASGRRAVRAASVPGRVRALVREARGAVRGAPRRVVVAGPLATLATVGVVAVGVGFTDADPAPATTASALTEISDVATALEEREAATSRSVDRAALAQQQAAASVQEQYDAWRASVDTLATQRAAAQAAAEQRAAEEAATAEAVAAADTTRWATTDLNLHTTASPSAEVVGLLEEGAEVLVTGRTANGREEVVQDGASRWVTAGYLDSEEPAAAGPGGSAAARATGGECTTSSTPSSVSANIAALHESVCAAYPEVTSYGGWRGDGDHGRGLALDIMVRGDLGWEIAEYVRANYTQWDVNYVIYEQKIWSVDRSSEGWRPMEDRGSDTANHYDHVHVSVY
;
A
#
# COMPACT_ATOMS: atom_id res chain seq x y z
N MET A 1 -55.64 53.63 60.25
CA MET A 1 -56.10 55.00 59.95
C MET A 1 -55.12 55.59 58.94
N ALA A 2 -55.66 56.05 57.81
CA ALA A 2 -55.11 57.04 56.87
C ALA A 2 -53.73 56.81 56.21
N GLU A 3 -53.76 56.42 54.92
CA GLU A 3 -52.91 56.99 53.84
C GLU A 3 -53.36 58.45 53.50
N PRO A 4 -52.91 59.20 52.45
CA PRO A 4 -51.99 58.90 51.33
C PRO A 4 -51.12 60.09 50.80
N SER A 5 -50.60 59.94 49.56
CA SER A 5 -50.13 60.93 48.54
C SER A 5 -48.61 61.10 48.41
N HIS A 6 -47.94 61.02 47.23
CA HIS A 6 -48.28 61.21 45.81
C HIS A 6 -47.46 60.23 44.91
N GLN A 7 -48.04 59.58 43.87
CA GLN A 7 -48.14 60.02 42.44
C GLN A 7 -46.77 60.38 41.78
N ARG A 8 -46.40 59.95 40.56
CA ARG A 8 -47.08 59.35 39.40
C ARG A 8 -46.03 58.90 38.36
N ASP A 9 -46.37 57.84 37.62
CA ASP A 9 -46.33 57.65 36.16
C ASP A 9 -45.16 58.20 35.32
N ASP A 10 -44.47 57.34 34.56
CA ASP A 10 -44.76 57.07 33.12
C ASP A 10 -43.58 56.28 32.49
N ARG A 11 -43.83 55.05 32.04
CA ARG A 11 -43.91 54.62 30.62
C ARG A 11 -42.62 54.73 29.80
N LEU A 12 -42.11 53.58 29.35
CA LEU A 12 -42.04 53.15 27.94
C LEU A 12 -41.01 52.01 27.77
N ALA A 13 -41.51 50.81 27.49
CA ALA A 13 -40.80 49.83 26.67
C ALA A 13 -40.96 50.23 25.19
N PRO A 14 -40.07 49.77 24.31
CA PRO A 14 -40.45 48.64 23.45
C PRO A 14 -39.29 47.62 23.32
N THR A 15 -39.52 46.32 23.57
CA THR A 15 -39.92 45.30 22.56
C THR A 15 -39.23 45.50 21.21
N ASN A 16 -38.15 44.75 20.98
CA ASN A 16 -37.64 44.51 19.65
C ASN A 16 -38.04 43.07 19.27
N ASP A 17 -39.16 43.00 18.58
CA ASP A 17 -39.62 41.86 17.79
C ASP A 17 -39.85 42.41 16.39
N LEU A 18 -39.56 41.61 15.36
CA LEU A 18 -39.80 41.76 13.91
C LEU A 18 -38.55 41.30 13.10
N PRO A 19 -38.70 40.77 11.87
CA PRO A 19 -39.50 39.61 11.50
C PRO A 19 -38.72 38.62 10.60
N GLU A 20 -39.28 37.43 10.48
CA GLU A 20 -39.03 36.40 9.47
C GLU A 20 -39.26 36.94 8.03
N SER A 21 -38.43 36.56 7.04
CA SER A 21 -38.84 36.24 5.65
C SER A 21 -37.64 36.07 4.69
N THR A 22 -37.58 34.91 4.02
CA THR A 22 -37.21 34.65 2.60
C THR A 22 -35.85 35.17 2.10
N ASP A 23 -34.89 34.37 1.65
CA ASP A 23 -34.96 33.21 0.74
C ASP A 23 -33.62 32.45 0.85
N PRO A 24 -33.59 31.14 0.53
CA PRO A 24 -32.35 30.40 0.43
C PRO A 24 -31.57 30.83 -0.81
N THR A 25 -30.37 31.38 -0.60
CA THR A 25 -29.36 31.51 -1.65
C THR A 25 -29.21 30.14 -2.33
N PRO A 26 -29.28 30.06 -3.66
CA PRO A 26 -29.21 28.79 -4.35
C PRO A 26 -27.87 28.14 -4.05
N VAL A 27 -27.94 26.90 -3.59
CA VAL A 27 -26.88 25.91 -3.68
C VAL A 27 -26.23 26.11 -5.05
N ALA A 28 -25.01 26.65 -5.06
CA ALA A 28 -24.14 26.46 -6.18
C ALA A 28 -24.01 24.94 -6.29
N ALA A 29 -24.70 24.37 -7.26
CA ALA A 29 -24.52 23.00 -7.67
C ALA A 29 -23.04 22.85 -7.99
N GLU A 30 -22.27 22.41 -7.00
CA GLU A 30 -21.04 21.69 -7.24
C GLU A 30 -21.46 20.51 -8.08
N ARG A 31 -21.24 20.72 -9.38
CA ARG A 31 -21.33 19.72 -10.42
C ARG A 31 -20.74 18.45 -9.85
N GLU A 32 -21.52 17.39 -9.93
CA GLU A 32 -21.02 16.02 -9.85
C GLU A 32 -19.62 15.99 -10.48
N PRO A 33 -18.58 15.42 -9.83
CA PRO A 33 -17.45 14.95 -10.59
C PRO A 33 -18.03 13.90 -11.52
N ALA A 34 -18.31 14.33 -12.75
CA ALA A 34 -18.76 13.49 -13.85
C ALA A 34 -17.97 12.20 -13.75
N SER A 35 -18.70 11.09 -13.55
CA SER A 35 -18.20 9.73 -13.51
C SER A 35 -17.02 9.65 -14.45
N GLY A 36 -15.83 9.74 -13.86
CA GLY A 36 -14.57 9.62 -14.55
C GLY A 36 -14.44 8.15 -14.86
N ARG A 37 -15.27 7.65 -15.78
CA ARG A 37 -14.86 6.63 -16.72
C ARG A 37 -13.62 7.22 -17.37
N ARG A 38 -12.46 7.01 -16.72
CA ARG A 38 -11.22 6.82 -17.42
C ARG A 38 -11.57 5.76 -18.43
N ALA A 39 -11.90 6.20 -19.64
CA ALA A 39 -11.73 5.38 -20.81
C ALA A 39 -10.31 4.85 -20.63
N VAL A 40 -10.20 3.56 -20.27
CA VAL A 40 -8.95 2.85 -20.37
C VAL A 40 -8.59 3.07 -21.82
N ARG A 41 -7.68 4.02 -22.05
CA ARG A 41 -7.16 4.30 -23.37
C ARG A 41 -6.52 2.98 -23.73
N ALA A 42 -7.22 2.17 -24.51
CA ALA A 42 -6.69 0.92 -25.04
C ALA A 42 -5.33 1.30 -25.58
N ALA A 43 -4.28 0.78 -24.93
CA ALA A 43 -2.91 1.14 -25.24
C ALA A 43 -2.80 1.06 -26.76
N SER A 44 -2.67 2.22 -27.40
CA SER A 44 -2.64 2.27 -28.85
C SER A 44 -1.39 1.50 -29.22
N VAL A 45 -1.64 0.32 -29.78
CA VAL A 45 -0.61 -0.52 -30.40
C VAL A 45 0.23 0.42 -31.25
N PRO A 46 1.52 0.65 -30.92
CA PRO A 46 2.33 1.63 -31.63
C PRO A 46 2.29 1.29 -33.12
N GLY A 47 2.11 2.30 -33.98
CA GLY A 47 1.75 2.14 -35.40
C GLY A 47 2.63 1.18 -36.21
N ARG A 48 3.82 0.84 -35.71
CA ARG A 48 4.73 -0.16 -36.28
C ARG A 48 4.23 -1.61 -36.16
N VAL A 49 3.45 -1.95 -35.14
CA VAL A 49 2.93 -3.32 -34.93
C VAL A 49 1.70 -3.60 -35.80
N ARG A 50 0.88 -2.58 -36.10
CA ARG A 50 -0.26 -2.73 -37.04
C ARG A 50 0.19 -2.92 -38.50
N ALA A 51 1.35 -2.37 -38.89
CA ALA A 51 1.94 -2.58 -40.21
C ALA A 51 2.42 -4.03 -40.38
N LEU A 52 3.13 -4.58 -39.38
CA LEU A 52 3.65 -5.96 -39.39
C LEU A 52 2.54 -7.03 -39.44
N VAL A 53 1.42 -6.81 -38.73
CA VAL A 53 0.29 -7.75 -38.76
C VAL A 53 -0.47 -7.72 -40.10
N ARG A 54 -0.46 -6.59 -40.82
CA ARG A 54 -1.08 -6.48 -42.16
C ARG A 54 -0.22 -7.15 -43.24
N GLU A 55 1.10 -7.05 -43.11
CA GLU A 55 2.08 -7.65 -44.02
C GLU A 55 2.12 -9.19 -43.88
N ALA A 56 2.05 -9.70 -42.64
CA ALA A 56 1.98 -11.13 -42.36
C ALA A 56 0.68 -11.81 -42.87
N ARG A 57 -0.46 -11.09 -42.87
CA ARG A 57 -1.72 -11.62 -43.42
C ARG A 57 -1.78 -11.60 -44.96
N GLY A 58 -0.95 -10.81 -45.62
CA GLY A 58 -0.80 -10.82 -47.08
C GLY A 58 0.03 -12.00 -47.58
N ALA A 59 1.09 -12.37 -46.85
CA ALA A 59 2.01 -13.43 -47.23
C ALA A 59 1.43 -14.86 -47.14
N VAL A 60 0.40 -15.07 -46.29
CA VAL A 60 -0.23 -16.40 -46.09
C VAL A 60 -1.19 -16.79 -47.24
N ARG A 61 -1.57 -15.86 -48.13
CA ARG A 61 -2.57 -16.13 -49.19
C ARG A 61 -2.00 -16.38 -50.59
N GLY A 62 -0.67 -16.45 -50.77
CA GLY A 62 -0.06 -16.47 -52.10
C GLY A 62 1.12 -17.42 -52.27
N ALA A 63 1.10 -18.62 -51.69
CA ALA A 63 2.15 -19.61 -51.94
C ALA A 63 1.84 -20.48 -53.18
N PRO A 64 2.62 -20.39 -54.29
CA PRO A 64 2.66 -21.45 -55.28
C PRO A 64 3.65 -22.56 -54.87
N ARG A 65 3.29 -23.78 -55.29
CA ARG A 65 3.96 -25.06 -54.98
C ARG A 65 5.41 -25.11 -55.47
N ARG A 66 6.23 -25.87 -54.73
CA ARG A 66 7.63 -26.21 -55.02
C ARG A 66 7.79 -26.72 -56.46
N VAL A 67 8.71 -26.10 -57.20
CA VAL A 67 9.37 -26.70 -58.36
C VAL A 67 10.85 -26.82 -58.00
N VAL A 68 11.34 -28.05 -57.94
CA VAL A 68 12.78 -28.34 -57.94
C VAL A 68 13.24 -28.17 -59.39
N VAL A 69 14.17 -27.25 -59.64
CA VAL A 69 14.93 -27.21 -60.89
C VAL A 69 16.41 -27.25 -60.55
N ALA A 70 17.09 -28.19 -61.18
CA ALA A 70 18.52 -28.42 -61.16
C ALA A 70 19.31 -27.14 -61.52
N GLY A 71 20.59 -27.09 -61.10
CA GLY A 71 21.57 -26.16 -61.69
C GLY A 71 21.73 -26.35 -63.20
N PRO A 72 22.61 -25.62 -63.92
CA PRO A 72 23.78 -24.88 -63.43
C PRO A 72 23.86 -23.45 -64.04
N LEU A 73 24.90 -22.67 -63.74
CA LEU A 73 25.53 -21.76 -64.72
C LEU A 73 26.90 -21.32 -64.20
N ALA A 74 27.93 -22.07 -64.63
CA ALA A 74 29.30 -21.62 -64.64
C ALA A 74 29.47 -20.58 -65.75
N THR A 75 29.88 -19.36 -65.41
CA THR A 75 30.28 -18.36 -66.41
C THR A 75 31.71 -18.64 -66.88
N LEU A 76 31.82 -19.24 -68.06
CA LEU A 76 33.03 -19.30 -68.88
C LEU A 76 33.54 -17.88 -69.19
N ALA A 77 34.76 -17.56 -68.74
CA ALA A 77 35.56 -16.49 -69.33
C ALA A 77 36.69 -17.16 -70.14
N THR A 78 36.46 -17.31 -71.44
CA THR A 78 37.48 -17.69 -72.42
C THR A 78 38.42 -16.51 -72.65
N VAL A 79 39.70 -16.64 -72.29
CA VAL A 79 40.77 -15.84 -72.90
C VAL A 79 41.45 -16.75 -73.93
N GLY A 80 41.10 -16.54 -75.21
CA GLY A 80 41.80 -17.15 -76.33
C GLY A 80 43.09 -16.39 -76.61
N VAL A 81 44.23 -17.07 -76.59
CA VAL A 81 45.46 -16.56 -77.20
C VAL A 81 45.43 -16.95 -78.68
N VAL A 82 45.20 -15.97 -79.55
CA VAL A 82 45.46 -16.08 -80.99
C VAL A 82 46.94 -15.81 -81.20
N ALA A 83 47.73 -16.85 -81.51
CA ALA A 83 49.07 -16.68 -82.05
C ALA A 83 48.97 -16.66 -83.59
N VAL A 84 48.96 -15.46 -84.18
CA VAL A 84 49.16 -15.25 -85.61
C VAL A 84 50.63 -15.56 -85.93
N GLY A 85 50.87 -16.53 -86.81
CA GLY A 85 52.16 -16.71 -87.46
C GLY A 85 52.33 -15.75 -88.62
N VAL A 86 53.33 -14.87 -88.56
CA VAL A 86 53.93 -14.21 -89.73
C VAL A 86 55.43 -14.26 -89.55
N GLY A 87 56.12 -14.89 -90.50
CA GLY A 87 57.58 -14.94 -90.55
C GLY A 87 58.16 -13.62 -91.05
N PHE A 88 59.22 -13.16 -90.38
CA PHE A 88 60.29 -12.37 -90.99
C PHE A 88 61.63 -12.88 -90.43
N THR A 89 62.61 -12.92 -91.33
CA THR A 89 63.95 -13.48 -91.22
C THR A 89 64.91 -12.61 -90.40
N ASP A 90 65.88 -13.27 -89.77
CA ASP A 90 67.14 -12.75 -89.19
C ASP A 90 67.07 -11.75 -88.02
N ALA A 91 67.33 -12.27 -86.81
CA ALA A 91 68.28 -11.78 -85.78
C ALA A 91 67.83 -12.14 -84.35
N ASP A 92 68.68 -12.90 -83.63
CA ASP A 92 68.73 -13.22 -82.19
C ASP A 92 67.43 -13.37 -81.35
N PRO A 93 67.14 -14.55 -80.76
CA PRO A 93 66.05 -14.69 -79.79
C PRO A 93 66.53 -14.29 -78.39
N ALA A 94 66.09 -13.13 -77.90
CA ALA A 94 66.11 -12.85 -76.46
C ALA A 94 64.97 -13.65 -75.77
N PRO A 95 65.24 -14.46 -74.73
CA PRO A 95 64.25 -15.36 -74.11
C PRO A 95 63.26 -14.67 -73.14
N ALA A 96 63.03 -13.36 -73.24
CA ALA A 96 62.37 -12.59 -72.18
C ALA A 96 60.83 -12.48 -72.29
N THR A 97 60.20 -12.83 -73.42
CA THR A 97 58.78 -12.48 -73.67
C THR A 97 57.76 -13.57 -73.37
N THR A 98 58.15 -14.86 -73.34
CA THR A 98 57.23 -15.96 -73.00
C THR A 98 57.11 -16.20 -71.49
N ALA A 99 58.16 -15.88 -70.73
CA ALA A 99 58.14 -15.98 -69.27
C ALA A 99 57.20 -14.95 -68.64
N SER A 100 57.24 -13.68 -69.08
CA SER A 100 56.34 -12.64 -68.56
C SER A 100 54.87 -12.91 -68.85
N ALA A 101 54.53 -13.45 -70.03
CA ALA A 101 53.14 -13.75 -70.37
C ALA A 101 52.55 -14.90 -69.53
N LEU A 102 53.36 -15.90 -69.16
CA LEU A 102 52.93 -16.99 -68.28
C LEU A 102 52.84 -16.55 -66.82
N THR A 103 53.70 -15.63 -66.37
CA THR A 103 53.59 -15.01 -65.04
C THR A 103 52.31 -14.19 -64.91
N GLU A 104 51.96 -13.34 -65.90
CA GLU A 104 50.72 -12.56 -65.82
C GLU A 104 49.45 -13.43 -65.83
N ILE A 105 49.44 -14.54 -66.58
CA ILE A 105 48.30 -15.48 -66.56
C ILE A 105 48.19 -16.19 -65.19
N SER A 106 49.32 -16.54 -64.57
CA SER A 106 49.33 -17.12 -63.22
C SER A 106 48.84 -16.12 -62.17
N ASP A 107 49.25 -14.85 -62.27
CA ASP A 107 48.84 -13.80 -61.35
C ASP A 107 47.33 -13.50 -61.46
N VAL A 108 46.78 -13.52 -62.68
CA VAL A 108 45.33 -13.37 -62.90
C VAL A 108 44.55 -14.58 -62.38
N ALA A 109 45.07 -15.79 -62.54
CA ALA A 109 44.45 -17.00 -61.99
C ALA A 109 44.41 -16.96 -60.45
N THR A 110 45.53 -16.60 -59.81
CA THR A 110 45.59 -16.42 -58.34
C THR A 110 44.68 -15.29 -57.87
N ALA A 111 44.61 -14.17 -58.58
CA ALA A 111 43.71 -13.07 -58.23
C ALA A 111 42.22 -13.44 -58.34
N LEU A 112 41.87 -14.31 -59.28
CA LEU A 112 40.49 -14.83 -59.41
C LEU A 112 40.13 -15.80 -58.28
N GLU A 113 41.05 -16.71 -57.92
CA GLU A 113 40.86 -17.63 -56.78
C GLU A 113 40.75 -16.87 -55.45
N GLU A 114 41.56 -15.83 -55.24
CA GLU A 114 41.49 -14.97 -54.07
C GLU A 114 40.16 -14.20 -54.00
N ARG A 115 39.66 -13.71 -55.15
CA ARG A 115 38.37 -13.02 -55.24
C ARG A 115 37.19 -13.96 -55.01
N GLU A 116 37.24 -15.20 -55.50
CA GLU A 116 36.23 -16.22 -55.27
C GLU A 116 36.22 -16.65 -53.79
N ALA A 117 37.40 -16.85 -53.19
CA ALA A 117 37.54 -17.12 -51.76
C ALA A 117 37.06 -15.96 -50.88
N ALA A 118 37.26 -14.70 -51.30
CA ALA A 118 36.76 -13.53 -50.60
C ALA A 118 35.22 -13.41 -50.70
N THR A 119 34.66 -13.72 -51.86
CA THR A 119 33.20 -13.71 -52.11
C THR A 119 32.51 -14.80 -51.31
N SER A 120 33.04 -16.03 -51.33
CA SER A 120 32.55 -17.16 -50.53
C SER A 120 32.52 -16.81 -49.03
N ARG A 121 33.64 -16.28 -48.49
CA ARG A 121 33.73 -15.80 -47.10
C ARG A 121 32.73 -14.68 -46.75
N SER A 122 32.30 -13.88 -47.73
CA SER A 122 31.31 -12.82 -47.53
C SER A 122 29.87 -13.35 -47.51
N VAL A 123 29.57 -14.35 -48.35
CA VAL A 123 28.27 -15.03 -48.39
C VAL A 123 28.05 -15.85 -47.12
N ASP A 124 29.07 -16.56 -46.64
CA ASP A 124 29.00 -17.31 -45.38
C ASP A 124 28.74 -16.39 -44.18
N ARG A 125 29.40 -15.23 -44.15
CA ARG A 125 29.14 -14.20 -43.12
C ARG A 125 27.73 -13.65 -43.19
N ALA A 126 27.19 -13.40 -44.38
CA ALA A 126 25.83 -12.91 -44.55
C ALA A 126 24.79 -13.96 -44.13
N ALA A 127 25.00 -15.23 -44.49
CA ALA A 127 24.14 -16.35 -44.09
C ALA A 127 24.15 -16.55 -42.56
N LEU A 128 25.32 -16.48 -41.93
CA LEU A 128 25.45 -16.55 -40.48
C LEU A 128 24.74 -15.38 -39.78
N ALA A 129 24.92 -14.15 -40.29
CA ALA A 129 24.23 -12.97 -39.76
C ALA A 129 22.71 -13.09 -39.86
N GLN A 130 22.19 -13.64 -40.97
CA GLN A 130 20.76 -13.88 -41.15
C GLN A 130 20.24 -14.96 -40.19
N GLN A 131 21.01 -16.02 -39.94
CA GLN A 131 20.65 -17.06 -38.97
C GLN A 131 20.61 -16.51 -37.54
N GLN A 132 21.59 -15.68 -37.17
CA GLN A 132 21.64 -14.99 -35.87
C GLN A 132 20.48 -14.00 -35.70
N ALA A 133 20.12 -13.27 -36.76
CA ALA A 133 18.96 -12.38 -36.75
C ALA A 133 17.64 -13.16 -36.59
N ALA A 134 17.49 -14.29 -37.27
CA ALA A 134 16.31 -15.15 -37.12
C ALA A 134 16.21 -15.74 -35.70
N ALA A 135 17.34 -16.16 -35.12
CA ALA A 135 17.39 -16.66 -33.75
C ALA A 135 17.01 -15.59 -32.73
N SER A 136 17.49 -14.35 -32.89
CA SER A 136 17.15 -13.25 -31.96
C SER A 136 15.67 -12.82 -32.06
N VAL A 137 15.07 -12.89 -33.24
CA VAL A 137 13.62 -12.66 -33.41
C VAL A 137 12.81 -13.77 -32.75
N GLN A 138 13.24 -15.03 -32.86
CA GLN A 138 12.56 -16.16 -32.21
C GLN A 138 12.62 -16.03 -30.68
N GLU A 139 13.79 -15.69 -30.13
CA GLU A 139 13.95 -15.44 -28.69
C GLU A 139 13.05 -14.30 -28.20
N GLN A 140 12.99 -13.18 -28.94
CA GLN A 140 12.10 -12.07 -28.63
C GLN A 140 10.62 -12.47 -28.66
N TYR A 141 10.23 -13.34 -29.59
CA TYR A 141 8.87 -13.82 -29.71
C TYR A 141 8.48 -14.77 -28.57
N ASP A 142 9.37 -15.67 -28.18
CA ASP A 142 9.15 -16.61 -27.08
C ASP A 142 9.09 -15.83 -25.74
N ALA A 143 9.94 -14.82 -25.55
CA ALA A 143 9.86 -13.90 -24.43
C ALA A 143 8.54 -13.10 -24.42
N TRP A 144 8.09 -12.60 -25.57
CA TRP A 144 6.81 -11.93 -25.70
C TRP A 144 5.63 -12.86 -25.34
N ARG A 145 5.64 -14.11 -25.82
CA ARG A 145 4.61 -15.10 -25.47
C ARG A 145 4.58 -15.40 -23.98
N ALA A 146 5.73 -15.67 -23.38
CA ALA A 146 5.81 -15.90 -21.93
C ALA A 146 5.27 -14.70 -21.14
N SER A 147 5.53 -13.47 -21.59
CA SER A 147 4.98 -12.26 -20.96
C SER A 147 3.46 -12.16 -21.08
N VAL A 148 2.88 -12.58 -22.22
CA VAL A 148 1.43 -12.63 -22.42
C VAL A 148 0.78 -13.67 -21.52
N ASP A 149 1.35 -14.87 -21.42
CA ASP A 149 0.85 -15.94 -20.55
C ASP A 149 0.92 -15.54 -19.07
N THR A 150 2.00 -14.87 -18.67
CA THR A 150 2.15 -14.31 -17.32
C THR A 150 1.06 -13.27 -17.03
N LEU A 151 0.82 -12.33 -17.96
CA LEU A 151 -0.25 -11.34 -17.80
C LEU A 151 -1.64 -11.96 -17.78
N ALA A 152 -1.87 -13.03 -18.54
CA ALA A 152 -3.13 -13.77 -18.51
C ALA A 152 -3.36 -14.40 -17.13
N THR A 153 -2.32 -15.02 -16.56
CA THR A 153 -2.36 -15.63 -15.23
C THR A 153 -2.59 -14.59 -14.14
N GLN A 154 -1.88 -13.45 -14.19
CA GLN A 154 -2.06 -12.35 -13.25
C GLN A 154 -3.48 -11.76 -13.30
N ARG A 155 -4.06 -11.61 -14.49
CA ARG A 155 -5.44 -11.15 -14.64
C ARG A 155 -6.45 -12.14 -14.07
N ALA A 156 -6.27 -13.44 -14.33
CA ALA A 156 -7.13 -14.46 -13.76
C ALA A 156 -7.07 -14.46 -12.22
N ALA A 157 -5.87 -14.36 -11.64
CA ALA A 157 -5.71 -14.24 -10.18
C ALA A 157 -6.36 -12.97 -9.62
N ALA A 158 -6.20 -11.82 -10.29
CA ALA A 158 -6.83 -10.57 -9.88
C ALA A 158 -8.37 -10.63 -9.95
N GLN A 159 -8.92 -11.28 -10.97
CA GLN A 159 -10.36 -11.52 -11.10
C GLN A 159 -10.88 -12.42 -9.99
N ALA A 160 -10.22 -13.56 -9.74
CA ALA A 160 -10.59 -14.45 -8.65
C ALA A 160 -10.55 -13.76 -7.28
N ALA A 161 -9.53 -12.93 -7.03
CA ALA A 161 -9.44 -12.15 -5.79
C ALA A 161 -10.56 -11.08 -5.69
N ALA A 162 -10.99 -10.50 -6.81
CA ALA A 162 -12.12 -9.56 -6.82
C ALA A 162 -13.45 -10.26 -6.57
N GLU A 163 -13.65 -11.44 -7.14
CA GLU A 163 -14.84 -12.27 -6.89
C GLU A 163 -14.92 -12.69 -5.42
N GLN A 164 -13.80 -13.09 -4.80
CA GLN A 164 -13.75 -13.42 -3.38
C GLN A 164 -14.10 -12.23 -2.49
N ARG A 165 -13.57 -11.03 -2.78
CA ARG A 165 -13.92 -9.81 -2.02
C ARG A 165 -15.40 -9.47 -2.14
N ALA A 166 -15.95 -9.52 -3.37
CA ALA A 166 -17.36 -9.24 -3.59
C ALA A 166 -18.27 -10.26 -2.86
N ALA A 167 -17.84 -11.53 -2.80
CA ALA A 167 -18.56 -12.56 -2.05
C ALA A 167 -18.55 -12.28 -0.53
N GLU A 168 -17.41 -11.88 0.03
CA GLU A 168 -17.31 -11.54 1.47
C GLU A 168 -18.09 -10.27 1.82
N GLU A 169 -18.06 -9.24 0.95
CA GLU A 169 -18.87 -8.04 1.10
C GLU A 169 -20.36 -8.36 1.07
N ALA A 170 -20.80 -9.22 0.14
CA ALA A 170 -22.19 -9.66 0.07
C ALA A 170 -22.60 -10.48 1.29
N ALA A 171 -21.77 -11.41 1.75
CA ALA A 171 -22.01 -12.20 2.97
C ALA A 171 -22.09 -11.30 4.21
N THR A 172 -21.26 -10.26 4.27
CA THR A 172 -21.30 -9.25 5.33
C THR A 172 -22.58 -8.44 5.30
N ALA A 173 -22.98 -7.95 4.12
CA ALA A 173 -24.22 -7.20 3.97
C ALA A 173 -25.45 -8.03 4.35
N GLU A 174 -25.48 -9.32 3.98
CA GLU A 174 -26.54 -10.25 4.38
C GLU A 174 -26.57 -10.48 5.90
N ALA A 175 -25.40 -10.72 6.51
CA ALA A 175 -25.28 -10.94 7.95
C ALA A 175 -25.69 -9.71 8.76
N VAL A 176 -25.31 -8.51 8.31
CA VAL A 176 -25.73 -7.23 8.92
C VAL A 176 -27.24 -7.04 8.78
N ALA A 177 -27.81 -7.33 7.60
CA ALA A 177 -29.24 -7.18 7.36
C ALA A 177 -30.10 -8.19 8.16
N ALA A 178 -29.55 -9.36 8.46
CA ALA A 178 -30.21 -10.42 9.22
C ALA A 178 -30.00 -10.30 10.74
N ALA A 179 -29.12 -9.41 11.21
CA ALA A 179 -28.81 -9.26 12.63
C ALA A 179 -30.01 -8.71 13.40
N ASP A 180 -30.55 -9.53 14.31
CA ASP A 180 -31.73 -9.20 15.13
C ASP A 180 -31.51 -9.50 16.63
N THR A 181 -30.35 -10.07 16.97
CA THR A 181 -30.03 -10.50 18.32
C THR A 181 -29.22 -9.41 19.02
N THR A 182 -29.82 -8.79 20.02
CA THR A 182 -29.16 -7.84 20.91
C THR A 182 -28.25 -8.54 21.92
N ARG A 183 -27.08 -7.97 22.15
CA ARG A 183 -26.16 -8.29 23.25
C ARG A 183 -25.58 -7.01 23.85
N TRP A 184 -25.04 -7.14 25.06
CA TRP A 184 -24.37 -6.05 25.77
C TRP A 184 -22.91 -6.38 26.00
N ALA A 185 -22.03 -5.40 25.79
CA ALA A 185 -20.63 -5.54 26.11
C ALA A 185 -20.42 -5.63 27.63
N THR A 186 -19.73 -6.66 28.11
CA THR A 186 -19.43 -6.85 29.53
C THR A 186 -18.18 -6.10 29.99
N THR A 187 -17.46 -5.49 29.05
CA THR A 187 -16.28 -4.63 29.26
C THR A 187 -16.07 -3.77 28.01
N ASP A 188 -15.09 -2.87 28.04
CA ASP A 188 -14.69 -2.08 26.86
C ASP A 188 -14.04 -2.97 25.78
N LEU A 189 -14.54 -2.90 24.54
CA LEU A 189 -14.09 -3.73 23.41
C LEU A 189 -13.64 -2.89 22.22
N ASN A 190 -12.47 -3.19 21.67
CA ASN A 190 -12.04 -2.60 20.40
C ASN A 190 -12.95 -3.02 19.24
N LEU A 191 -13.34 -2.05 18.42
CA LEU A 191 -14.02 -2.27 17.16
C LEU A 191 -12.99 -2.46 16.05
N HIS A 192 -12.84 -3.69 15.56
CA HIS A 192 -11.95 -4.01 14.45
C HIS A 192 -12.68 -3.96 13.10
N THR A 193 -11.95 -3.60 12.04
CA THR A 193 -12.47 -3.58 10.66
C THR A 193 -12.73 -4.96 10.08
N THR A 194 -12.00 -5.99 10.53
CA THR A 194 -12.15 -7.38 10.09
C THR A 194 -11.85 -8.34 11.24
N ALA A 195 -12.12 -9.63 11.02
CA ALA A 195 -11.72 -10.69 11.94
C ALA A 195 -10.20 -10.96 11.94
N SER A 196 -9.39 -10.34 11.07
CA SER A 196 -7.95 -10.66 10.98
C SER A 196 -7.21 -10.28 12.27
N PRO A 197 -6.23 -11.07 12.74
CA PRO A 197 -5.36 -10.67 13.85
C PRO A 197 -4.68 -9.31 13.64
N SER A 198 -4.41 -8.94 12.38
CA SER A 198 -3.80 -7.66 12.01
C SER A 198 -4.82 -6.58 11.60
N ALA A 199 -6.10 -6.73 11.99
CA ALA A 199 -7.13 -5.76 11.62
C ALA A 199 -6.95 -4.43 12.35
N GLU A 200 -7.13 -3.35 11.61
CA GLU A 200 -7.18 -1.99 12.15
C GLU A 200 -8.29 -1.86 13.20
N VAL A 201 -7.97 -1.16 14.31
CA VAL A 201 -8.93 -0.74 15.33
C VAL A 201 -9.47 0.63 14.95
N VAL A 202 -10.78 0.73 14.79
CA VAL A 202 -11.46 1.96 14.31
C VAL A 202 -12.34 2.61 15.37
N GLY A 203 -12.40 2.04 16.57
CA GLY A 203 -13.15 2.60 17.68
C GLY A 203 -13.20 1.69 18.88
N LEU A 204 -14.01 2.10 19.86
CA LEU A 204 -14.26 1.38 21.10
C LEU A 204 -15.77 1.23 21.29
N LEU A 205 -16.19 0.03 21.67
CA LEU A 205 -17.51 -0.27 22.19
C LEU A 205 -17.39 -0.30 23.72
N GLU A 206 -18.03 0.66 24.38
CA GLU A 206 -17.93 0.81 25.84
C GLU A 206 -18.61 -0.34 26.59
N GLU A 207 -18.17 -0.61 27.82
CA GLU A 207 -18.88 -1.52 28.73
C GLU A 207 -20.35 -1.09 28.89
N GLY A 208 -21.24 -2.07 28.86
CA GLY A 208 -22.69 -1.88 28.92
C GLY A 208 -23.30 -1.39 27.60
N ALA A 209 -22.51 -1.12 26.57
CA ALA A 209 -23.05 -0.72 25.28
C ALA A 209 -23.82 -1.87 24.61
N GLU A 210 -24.99 -1.52 24.07
CA GLU A 210 -25.87 -2.41 23.34
C GLU A 210 -25.42 -2.53 21.87
N VAL A 211 -25.35 -3.77 21.36
CA VAL A 211 -25.03 -4.05 19.95
C VAL A 211 -25.84 -5.22 19.41
N LEU A 212 -26.08 -5.21 18.10
CA LEU A 212 -26.61 -6.39 17.40
C LEU A 212 -25.46 -7.31 17.01
N VAL A 213 -25.60 -8.61 17.25
CA VAL A 213 -24.65 -9.62 16.76
C VAL A 213 -25.16 -10.23 15.45
N THR A 214 -24.25 -10.45 14.49
CA THR A 214 -24.61 -11.13 13.23
C THR A 214 -24.56 -12.65 13.35
N GLY A 215 -23.99 -13.17 14.44
CA GLY A 215 -23.73 -14.60 14.66
C GLY A 215 -22.47 -15.12 13.97
N ARG A 216 -21.78 -14.31 13.15
CA ARG A 216 -20.50 -14.71 12.54
C ARG A 216 -19.38 -14.62 13.57
N THR A 217 -18.52 -15.64 13.57
CA THR A 217 -17.31 -15.69 14.39
C THR A 217 -16.12 -16.13 13.56
N ALA A 218 -14.96 -15.54 13.80
CA ALA A 218 -13.71 -15.86 13.11
C ALA A 218 -12.51 -15.35 13.93
N ASN A 219 -11.43 -16.14 13.99
CA ASN A 219 -10.18 -15.77 14.68
C ASN A 219 -10.36 -15.27 16.13
N GLY A 220 -11.27 -15.87 16.90
CA GLY A 220 -11.55 -15.45 18.27
C GLY A 220 -12.32 -14.13 18.38
N ARG A 221 -12.87 -13.64 17.27
CA ARG A 221 -13.74 -12.46 17.23
C ARG A 221 -15.16 -12.84 16.84
N GLU A 222 -16.10 -12.07 17.33
CA GLU A 222 -17.50 -12.10 16.93
C GLU A 222 -17.86 -10.80 16.21
N GLU A 223 -18.70 -10.91 15.20
CA GLU A 223 -19.12 -9.77 14.41
C GLU A 223 -20.39 -9.13 14.97
N VAL A 224 -20.32 -7.81 15.10
CA VAL A 224 -21.38 -6.94 15.58
C VAL A 224 -21.75 -5.90 14.52
N VAL A 225 -22.95 -5.34 14.65
CA VAL A 225 -23.41 -4.19 13.86
C VAL A 225 -23.33 -2.95 14.73
N GLN A 226 -22.38 -2.07 14.41
CA GLN A 226 -22.21 -0.76 15.03
C GLN A 226 -22.56 0.32 14.00
N ASP A 227 -23.55 1.16 14.30
CA ASP A 227 -24.00 2.25 13.42
C ASP A 227 -24.34 1.78 11.98
N GLY A 228 -24.92 0.58 11.87
CA GLY A 228 -25.27 -0.05 10.59
C GLY A 228 -24.10 -0.63 9.80
N ALA A 229 -22.88 -0.59 10.35
CA ALA A 229 -21.68 -1.18 9.76
C ALA A 229 -21.23 -2.43 10.54
N SER A 230 -20.70 -3.42 9.82
CA SER A 230 -20.04 -4.58 10.43
C SER A 230 -18.75 -4.15 11.15
N ARG A 231 -18.59 -4.61 12.39
CA ARG A 231 -17.35 -4.52 13.17
C ARG A 231 -17.09 -5.84 13.86
N TRP A 232 -15.85 -6.06 14.26
CA TRP A 232 -15.44 -7.29 14.94
C TRP A 232 -14.92 -6.95 16.34
N VAL A 233 -15.48 -7.59 17.35
CA VAL A 233 -15.05 -7.49 18.75
C VAL A 233 -14.52 -8.83 19.23
N THR A 234 -13.76 -8.85 20.31
CA THR A 234 -13.27 -10.09 20.92
C THR A 234 -14.44 -10.93 21.42
N ALA A 235 -14.47 -12.21 21.02
CA ALA A 235 -15.57 -13.10 21.36
C ALA A 235 -15.60 -13.41 22.87
N GLY A 236 -16.80 -13.55 23.42
CA GLY A 236 -17.01 -13.98 24.82
C GLY A 236 -17.14 -12.85 25.83
N TYR A 237 -17.19 -11.61 25.36
CA TYR A 237 -17.44 -10.41 26.17
C TYR A 237 -18.77 -9.73 25.82
N LEU A 238 -19.66 -10.46 25.16
CA LEU A 238 -21.03 -10.05 24.88
C LEU A 238 -22.01 -10.97 25.62
N ASP A 239 -22.94 -10.39 26.38
CA ASP A 239 -23.95 -11.13 27.14
C ASP A 239 -25.39 -10.81 26.67
N SER A 240 -26.33 -11.73 26.91
CA SER A 240 -27.79 -11.53 26.80
C SER A 240 -28.35 -10.60 27.85
N GLU A 241 -27.72 -10.55 29.01
CA GLU A 241 -28.18 -9.74 30.11
C GLU A 241 -27.36 -8.45 30.12
N GLU A 242 -28.05 -7.31 30.14
CA GLU A 242 -27.39 -6.04 30.37
C GLU A 242 -26.59 -6.13 31.68
N PRO A 243 -25.25 -5.93 31.63
CA PRO A 243 -24.44 -5.93 32.84
C PRO A 243 -25.06 -4.94 33.82
N ALA A 244 -25.24 -5.36 35.08
CA ALA A 244 -25.67 -4.45 36.12
C ALA A 244 -24.73 -3.25 36.09
N ALA A 245 -25.26 -2.08 35.72
CA ALA A 245 -24.48 -0.86 35.49
C ALA A 245 -23.35 -0.81 36.50
N ALA A 246 -22.11 -0.90 36.02
CA ALA A 246 -20.95 -0.81 36.87
C ALA A 246 -21.10 0.49 37.66
N GLY A 247 -21.52 0.37 38.93
CA GLY A 247 -21.57 1.51 39.83
C GLY A 247 -20.22 2.19 39.75
N PRO A 248 -20.19 3.50 39.49
CA PRO A 248 -19.20 4.20 38.67
C PRO A 248 -17.85 3.47 38.60
N GLY A 249 -17.80 2.50 37.69
CA GLY A 249 -16.60 1.73 37.39
C GLY A 249 -15.73 2.58 36.46
N GLY A 250 -15.09 3.59 37.04
CA GLY A 250 -13.88 4.18 36.45
C GLY A 250 -14.00 4.85 35.09
N SER A 251 -15.16 5.37 34.69
CA SER A 251 -15.12 6.54 33.81
C SER A 251 -14.56 7.67 34.66
N ALA A 252 -13.22 7.81 34.69
CA ALA A 252 -12.58 8.96 35.29
C ALA A 252 -13.19 10.16 34.59
N ALA A 253 -14.11 10.85 35.28
CA ALA A 253 -14.70 12.09 34.81
C ALA A 253 -13.53 12.92 34.30
N ALA A 254 -13.53 13.21 33.00
CA ALA A 254 -12.46 13.96 32.36
C ALA A 254 -12.19 15.19 33.24
N ARG A 255 -11.09 15.15 34.01
CA ARG A 255 -10.72 16.25 34.86
C ARG A 255 -10.42 17.37 33.88
N ALA A 256 -11.24 18.43 33.91
CA ALA A 256 -11.18 19.48 32.92
C ALA A 256 -9.73 19.96 32.81
N THR A 257 -9.15 19.85 31.61
CA THR A 257 -7.82 20.32 31.25
C THR A 257 -7.81 21.85 31.22
N GLY A 258 -7.97 22.45 32.40
CA GLY A 258 -7.97 23.90 32.61
C GLY A 258 -6.88 24.36 33.58
N GLY A 259 -6.11 23.45 34.17
CA GLY A 259 -4.91 23.77 34.93
C GLY A 259 -3.73 24.01 34.00
N GLU A 260 -2.89 25.00 34.28
CA GLU A 260 -1.57 25.09 33.68
C GLU A 260 -0.62 24.13 34.42
N CYS A 261 0.26 23.40 33.70
CA CYS A 261 1.31 22.63 34.35
C CYS A 261 2.28 23.57 35.07
N THR A 262 2.18 23.66 36.40
CA THR A 262 2.94 24.65 37.20
C THR A 262 4.20 24.10 37.85
N THR A 263 4.40 22.78 37.85
CA THR A 263 5.38 22.12 38.71
C THR A 263 6.44 21.29 37.97
N SER A 264 6.26 21.00 36.68
CA SER A 264 7.09 20.01 35.98
C SER A 264 7.61 20.52 34.65
N SER A 265 8.93 20.58 34.50
CA SER A 265 9.57 20.81 33.21
C SER A 265 9.31 19.60 32.30
N THR A 266 8.71 19.83 31.13
CA THR A 266 8.49 18.80 30.11
C THR A 266 9.75 17.95 29.93
N PRO A 267 9.65 16.61 29.98
CA PRO A 267 10.82 15.76 29.81
C PRO A 267 11.51 16.05 28.47
N SER A 268 12.83 16.28 28.50
CA SER A 268 13.60 16.50 27.27
C SER A 268 13.81 15.18 26.51
N SER A 269 13.99 15.25 25.18
CA SER A 269 14.30 14.11 24.32
C SER A 269 13.21 13.01 24.26
N VAL A 270 11.95 13.43 24.40
CA VAL A 270 10.77 12.57 24.22
C VAL A 270 10.01 12.93 22.93
N SER A 271 9.12 12.05 22.48
CA SER A 271 8.24 12.29 21.35
C SER A 271 7.23 13.40 21.63
N ALA A 272 6.64 13.96 20.57
CA ALA A 272 5.59 14.97 20.70
C ALA A 272 4.37 14.44 21.49
N ASN A 273 4.02 13.17 21.30
CA ASN A 273 2.92 12.53 22.01
C ASN A 273 3.21 12.40 23.51
N ILE A 274 4.44 12.01 23.89
CA ILE A 274 4.83 11.98 25.30
C ILE A 274 4.85 13.38 25.92
N ALA A 275 5.33 14.39 25.19
CA ALA A 275 5.30 15.77 25.67
C ALA A 275 3.85 16.26 25.90
N ALA A 276 2.93 15.95 24.98
CA ALA A 276 1.52 16.29 25.10
C ALA A 276 0.81 15.53 26.23
N LEU A 277 1.10 14.23 26.38
CA LEU A 277 0.62 13.40 27.48
C LEU A 277 1.08 13.98 28.82
N HIS A 278 2.37 14.30 28.96
CA HIS A 278 2.93 14.93 30.16
C HIS A 278 2.18 16.22 30.50
N GLU A 279 2.01 17.12 29.53
CA GLU A 279 1.32 18.39 29.75
C GLU A 279 -0.11 18.16 30.26
N SER A 280 -0.84 17.23 29.64
CA SER A 280 -2.21 16.91 30.03
C SER A 280 -2.31 16.32 31.43
N VAL A 281 -1.42 15.37 31.77
CA VAL A 281 -1.39 14.77 33.11
C VAL A 281 -0.96 15.80 34.15
N CYS A 282 0.05 16.63 33.88
CA CYS A 282 0.51 17.66 34.80
C CYS A 282 -0.57 18.72 35.07
N ALA A 283 -1.32 19.12 34.05
CA ALA A 283 -2.45 20.03 34.16
C ALA A 283 -3.60 19.44 34.98
N ALA A 284 -3.92 18.15 34.77
CA ALA A 284 -5.03 17.48 35.45
C ALA A 284 -4.69 17.08 36.89
N TYR A 285 -3.43 16.71 37.16
CA TYR A 285 -2.97 16.11 38.41
C TYR A 285 -1.79 16.91 39.00
N PRO A 286 -2.02 18.15 39.48
CA PRO A 286 -0.96 19.01 40.02
C PRO A 286 -0.25 18.43 41.26
N GLU A 287 -0.82 17.42 41.91
CA GLU A 287 -0.21 16.66 43.00
C GLU A 287 0.99 15.82 42.54
N VAL A 288 1.09 15.51 41.24
CA VAL A 288 2.26 14.84 40.67
C VAL A 288 3.32 15.88 40.34
N THR A 289 4.48 15.74 40.98
CA THR A 289 5.58 16.71 40.85
C THR A 289 6.85 16.12 40.23
N SER A 290 6.80 14.86 39.77
CA SER A 290 7.98 14.17 39.27
C SER A 290 7.59 13.21 38.15
N TYR A 291 8.39 13.24 37.07
CA TYR A 291 8.18 12.44 35.87
C TYR A 291 9.53 11.91 35.38
N GLY A 292 9.57 10.63 35.00
CA GLY A 292 10.68 10.02 34.29
C GLY A 292 10.43 10.04 32.78
N GLY A 293 11.34 10.64 32.01
CA GLY A 293 11.28 10.67 30.54
C GLY A 293 12.39 9.83 29.92
N TRP A 294 13.16 10.42 29.00
CA TRP A 294 14.25 9.74 28.32
C TRP A 294 15.29 9.14 29.30
N ARG A 295 15.66 7.88 29.07
CA ARG A 295 16.78 7.14 29.67
C ARG A 295 17.24 6.06 28.68
N GLY A 296 18.50 5.65 28.70
CA GLY A 296 19.16 4.88 27.62
C GLY A 296 18.69 3.43 27.36
N ASP A 297 17.47 3.05 27.76
CA ASP A 297 16.95 1.69 27.68
C ASP A 297 15.45 1.65 27.37
N GLY A 298 15.00 0.54 26.76
CA GLY A 298 13.58 0.30 26.44
C GLY A 298 12.93 1.41 25.62
N ASP A 299 11.64 1.64 25.87
CA ASP A 299 10.85 2.68 25.20
C ASP A 299 11.27 4.09 25.60
N HIS A 300 11.80 4.25 26.82
CA HIS A 300 12.39 5.50 27.25
C HIS A 300 13.61 5.90 26.40
N GLY A 301 14.43 4.93 25.97
CA GLY A 301 15.60 5.19 25.12
C GLY A 301 15.24 5.71 23.73
N ARG A 302 14.01 5.43 23.31
CA ARG A 302 13.42 5.91 22.06
C ARG A 302 12.62 7.21 22.25
N GLY A 303 12.49 7.70 23.49
CA GLY A 303 11.66 8.85 23.82
C GLY A 303 10.15 8.57 23.74
N LEU A 304 9.74 7.30 23.79
CA LEU A 304 8.36 6.86 23.61
C LEU A 304 7.67 6.49 24.94
N ALA A 305 8.30 6.74 26.08
CA ALA A 305 7.72 6.40 27.37
C ALA A 305 7.81 7.54 28.39
N LEU A 306 6.86 7.51 29.33
CA LEU A 306 6.75 8.41 30.45
C LEU A 306 6.45 7.60 31.72
N ASP A 307 7.26 7.80 32.75
CA ASP A 307 6.99 7.33 34.11
C ASP A 307 6.39 8.49 34.90
N ILE A 308 5.16 8.35 35.36
CA ILE A 308 4.46 9.33 36.17
C ILE A 308 4.64 8.90 37.62
N MET A 309 5.47 9.61 38.39
CA MET A 309 5.91 9.13 39.71
C MET A 309 4.84 9.34 40.78
N VAL A 310 4.05 8.31 41.03
CA VAL A 310 2.88 8.33 41.93
C VAL A 310 2.59 6.93 42.47
N ARG A 311 1.95 6.84 43.63
CA ARG A 311 1.59 5.57 44.30
C ARG A 311 0.14 5.56 44.74
N GLY A 312 -0.41 4.37 44.98
CA GLY A 312 -1.77 4.16 45.49
C GLY A 312 -2.87 4.61 44.54
N ASP A 313 -4.01 5.02 45.10
CA ASP A 313 -5.24 5.31 44.36
C ASP A 313 -5.08 6.39 43.27
N LEU A 314 -4.25 7.41 43.53
CA LEU A 314 -3.99 8.47 42.55
C LEU A 314 -3.31 7.93 41.27
N GLY A 315 -2.45 6.92 41.39
CA GLY A 315 -1.87 6.28 40.22
C GLY A 315 -2.90 5.49 39.40
N TRP A 316 -3.89 4.88 40.05
CA TRP A 316 -5.00 4.22 39.34
C TRP A 316 -5.88 5.24 38.61
N GLU A 317 -6.18 6.37 39.24
CA GLU A 317 -6.92 7.47 38.59
C GLU A 317 -6.20 7.96 37.32
N ILE A 318 -4.88 8.14 37.39
CA ILE A 318 -4.06 8.56 36.25
C ILE A 318 -3.98 7.46 35.18
N ALA A 319 -3.77 6.21 35.56
CA ALA A 319 -3.69 5.09 34.63
C ALA A 319 -4.99 4.93 33.83
N GLU A 320 -6.15 5.04 34.47
CA GLU A 320 -7.45 5.03 33.80
C GLU A 320 -7.67 6.29 32.96
N TYR A 321 -7.25 7.47 33.41
CA TYR A 321 -7.30 8.69 32.60
C TYR A 321 -6.51 8.54 31.30
N VAL A 322 -5.30 7.97 31.36
CA VAL A 322 -4.48 7.72 30.17
C VAL A 322 -5.13 6.66 29.27
N ARG A 323 -5.65 5.58 29.85
CA ARG A 323 -6.39 4.53 29.12
C ARG A 323 -7.64 5.09 28.42
N ALA A 324 -8.41 5.96 29.06
CA ALA A 324 -9.61 6.56 28.48
C ALA A 324 -9.30 7.53 27.33
N ASN A 325 -8.11 8.14 27.32
CA ASN A 325 -7.68 9.10 26.30
C ASN A 325 -6.60 8.55 25.37
N TYR A 326 -6.43 7.23 25.31
CA TYR A 326 -5.30 6.56 24.66
C TYR A 326 -5.09 6.99 23.19
N THR A 327 -6.19 7.23 22.46
CA THR A 327 -6.15 7.66 21.05
C THR A 327 -5.56 9.06 20.87
N GLN A 328 -5.69 9.95 21.86
CA GLN A 328 -5.21 11.33 21.78
C GLN A 328 -3.68 11.41 21.68
N TRP A 329 -2.99 10.47 22.31
CA TRP A 329 -1.52 10.45 22.39
C TRP A 329 -0.90 9.19 21.78
N ASP A 330 -1.69 8.42 21.03
CA ASP A 330 -1.23 7.18 20.38
C ASP A 330 -0.58 6.21 21.38
N VAL A 331 -1.22 6.02 22.54
CA VAL A 331 -0.74 5.13 23.60
C VAL A 331 -0.72 3.70 23.11
N ASN A 332 0.39 2.99 23.33
CA ASN A 332 0.54 1.56 23.05
C ASN A 332 0.16 0.70 24.27
N TYR A 333 0.67 1.04 25.46
CA TYR A 333 0.31 0.37 26.70
C TYR A 333 0.50 1.25 27.94
N VAL A 334 -0.19 0.89 29.01
CA VAL A 334 -0.06 1.45 30.36
C VAL A 334 0.24 0.31 31.33
N ILE A 335 1.16 0.54 32.26
CA ILE A 335 1.48 -0.39 33.35
C ILE A 335 1.34 0.33 34.68
N TYR A 336 0.62 -0.28 35.61
CA TYR A 336 0.54 0.18 37.00
C TYR A 336 0.22 -0.97 37.95
N GLU A 337 0.85 -0.99 39.13
CA GLU A 337 0.68 -2.01 40.17
C GLU A 337 0.62 -3.44 39.64
N GLN A 338 1.67 -3.82 38.89
CA GLN A 338 1.86 -5.15 38.33
C GLN A 338 0.76 -5.57 37.34
N LYS A 339 0.06 -4.62 36.75
CA LYS A 339 -0.93 -4.87 35.71
C LYS A 339 -0.59 -4.08 34.46
N ILE A 340 -0.87 -4.68 33.30
CA ILE A 340 -0.69 -4.06 32.00
C ILE A 340 -2.03 -3.99 31.26
N TRP A 341 -2.32 -2.82 30.71
CA TRP A 341 -3.33 -2.62 29.68
C TRP A 341 -2.60 -2.22 28.39
N SER A 342 -3.04 -2.70 27.23
CA SER A 342 -2.45 -2.34 25.94
C SER A 342 -3.51 -2.24 24.87
N VAL A 343 -3.35 -1.36 23.90
CA VAL A 343 -4.34 -1.17 22.82
C VAL A 343 -4.61 -2.46 22.06
N ASP A 344 -3.56 -3.20 21.69
CA ASP A 344 -3.68 -4.45 20.94
C ASP A 344 -4.48 -5.55 21.65
N ARG A 345 -4.60 -5.44 22.98
CA ARG A 345 -5.27 -6.42 23.85
C ARG A 345 -6.23 -5.71 24.82
N SER A 346 -6.77 -4.56 24.41
CA SER A 346 -7.57 -3.70 25.30
C SER A 346 -8.83 -4.41 25.79
N SER A 347 -9.37 -5.33 24.97
CA SER A 347 -10.52 -6.18 25.28
C SER A 347 -10.29 -7.18 26.41
N GLU A 348 -9.04 -7.40 26.82
CA GLU A 348 -8.73 -8.22 28.01
C GLU A 348 -8.67 -7.38 29.28
N GLY A 349 -8.92 -6.07 29.18
CA GLY A 349 -8.76 -5.12 30.27
C GLY A 349 -7.33 -5.12 30.84
N TRP A 350 -7.23 -4.87 32.14
CA TRP A 350 -5.98 -4.96 32.89
C TRP A 350 -5.58 -6.40 33.13
N ARG A 351 -4.40 -6.77 32.63
CA ARG A 351 -3.87 -8.13 32.74
C ARG A 351 -2.78 -8.18 33.80
N PRO A 352 -2.71 -9.23 34.61
CA PRO A 352 -1.62 -9.39 35.57
C PRO A 352 -0.28 -9.58 34.86
N MET A 353 0.78 -9.04 35.45
CA MET A 353 2.16 -9.29 35.07
C MET A 353 2.82 -10.22 36.08
N GLU A 354 3.84 -10.94 35.62
CA GLU A 354 4.70 -11.72 36.53
C GLU A 354 5.41 -10.78 37.52
N ASP A 355 5.68 -11.29 38.72
CA ASP A 355 6.48 -10.58 39.72
C ASP A 355 7.94 -10.48 39.27
N ARG A 356 8.42 -9.24 39.18
CA ARG A 356 9.78 -8.88 38.75
C ARG A 356 10.70 -8.52 39.94
N GLY A 357 10.20 -8.67 41.17
CA GLY A 357 11.01 -8.67 42.39
C GLY A 357 11.27 -7.30 43.03
N SER A 358 10.64 -6.22 42.58
CA SER A 358 10.71 -4.91 43.25
C SER A 358 9.53 -4.01 42.91
N ASP A 359 9.26 -3.01 43.76
CA ASP A 359 8.21 -2.01 43.55
C ASP A 359 8.35 -1.32 42.19
N THR A 360 9.56 -0.86 41.85
CA THR A 360 9.81 -0.20 40.57
C THR A 360 9.65 -1.15 39.39
N ALA A 361 10.17 -2.38 39.47
CA ALA A 361 10.03 -3.34 38.37
C ALA A 361 8.57 -3.78 38.15
N ASN A 362 7.78 -3.79 39.22
CA ASN A 362 6.36 -4.07 39.23
C ASN A 362 5.47 -2.82 39.13
N HIS A 363 6.05 -1.62 38.95
CA HIS A 363 5.30 -0.38 38.73
C HIS A 363 4.34 0.00 39.88
N TYR A 364 4.73 -0.27 41.13
CA TYR A 364 4.01 0.20 42.33
C TYR A 364 4.39 1.62 42.75
N ASP A 365 5.41 2.21 42.13
CA ASP A 365 5.93 3.55 42.43
C ASP A 365 5.78 4.57 41.29
N HIS A 366 5.24 4.13 40.15
CA HIS A 366 4.94 4.99 39.01
C HIS A 366 3.91 4.34 38.07
N VAL A 367 3.12 5.17 37.39
CA VAL A 367 2.37 4.75 36.20
C VAL A 367 3.30 4.86 35.00
N HIS A 368 3.55 3.76 34.30
CA HIS A 368 4.33 3.76 33.08
C HIS A 368 3.42 3.77 31.87
N VAL A 369 3.70 4.69 30.93
CA VAL A 369 2.97 4.82 29.67
C VAL A 369 3.95 4.72 28.53
N SER A 370 3.62 3.91 27.53
CA SER A 370 4.34 3.83 26.25
C SER A 370 3.42 4.23 25.11
N VAL A 371 3.96 4.93 24.10
CA VAL A 371 3.26 5.35 22.87
C VAL A 371 3.92 4.71 21.63
N TYR A 372 3.21 4.65 20.50
CA TYR A 372 3.72 4.05 19.26
C TYR A 372 4.90 4.81 18.62
#